data_AF-A0A7V9HDJ0-F1
#
_entry.id   AF-A0A7V9HDJ0-F1
#
_cell.length_a   1.000
_cell.length_b   1.000
_cell.length_c   1.000
_cell.angle_alpha   90.00
_cell.angle_beta   90.00
_cell.angle_gamma   90.00
#
_symmetry.space_group_name_H-M   'P 1'
#
loop_
_entity.id
_entity.type
_entity.pdbx_description
1 polymer ?
#
loop_
_entity_poly.entity_id
_entity_poly.type
_entity_poly.pdbx_seq_one_letter_code
_entity_poly.pdbx_strand_id
1 'polypeptide(L)' 'MSDPETEELRIDQIVREREERHRAENAPLADEAEQHDRRAEKAAYLREKLEERAKAERET' A
#
# COMPACT_ATOMS: atom_id res chain seq x y z
N MET A 1 9.58 -17.92 9.85
CA MET A 1 9.96 -16.53 10.24
C MET A 1 9.71 -15.70 9.00
N SER A 2 8.97 -14.58 9.05
CA SER A 2 8.69 -13.80 7.84
C SER A 2 9.95 -13.11 7.34
N ASP A 3 10.09 -13.02 6.02
CA ASP A 3 11.23 -12.39 5.37
C ASP A 3 11.29 -10.87 5.68
N PRO A 4 12.44 -10.33 6.15
CA PRO A 4 12.58 -8.90 6.45
C PRO A 4 12.27 -7.97 5.28
N GLU A 5 12.58 -8.37 4.04
CA GLU A 5 12.28 -7.59 2.84
C GLU A 5 10.76 -7.49 2.64
N THR A 6 10.02 -8.56 2.93
CA THR A 6 8.54 -8.56 2.86
C THR A 6 7.92 -7.59 3.87
N GLU A 7 8.54 -7.46 5.05
CA GLU A 7 8.08 -6.51 6.09
C GLU A 7 8.39 -5.07 5.71
N GLU A 8 9.60 -4.78 5.22
CA GLU A 8 9.99 -3.45 4.71
C GLU A 8 9.07 -3.01 3.55
N LEU A 9 8.85 -3.88 2.56
CA LEU A 9 7.94 -3.60 1.45
C LEU A 9 6.51 -3.31 1.93
N ARG A 10 6.06 -3.96 3.01
CA ARG A 10 4.73 -3.71 3.58
C ARG A 10 4.64 -2.32 4.19
N ILE A 11 5.67 -1.92 4.93
CA ILE A 11 5.77 -0.57 5.52
C ILE A 11 5.75 0.48 4.41
N ASP A 12 6.50 0.26 3.33
CA ASP A 12 6.50 1.15 2.17
C ASP A 12 5.11 1.30 1.54
N GLN A 13 4.33 0.22 1.43
CA GLN A 13 2.96 0.32 0.91
C GLN A 13 2.05 1.11 1.85
N ILE A 14 2.22 1.01 3.18
CA ILE A 14 1.46 1.80 4.16
C ILE A 14 1.76 3.29 4.00
N VAL A 15 3.04 3.64 3.84
CA VAL A 15 3.45 5.04 3.65
C VAL A 15 2.86 5.57 2.34
N ARG A 16 3.00 4.83 1.24
CA ARG A 16 2.45 5.21 -0.07
C ARG A 16 0.93 5.37 -0.04
N GLU A 17 0.20 4.44 0.58
CA GLU A 17 -1.25 4.57 0.71
C GLU A 17 -1.62 5.87 1.43
N ARG A 18 -0.97 6.17 2.56
CA ARG A 18 -1.24 7.39 3.33
C ARG A 18 -0.94 8.65 2.55
N GLU A 19 0.21 8.70 1.87
CA GLU A 19 0.59 9.85 1.06
C GLU A 19 -0.37 10.07 -0.11
N GLU A 20 -0.77 9.01 -0.81
CA GLU A 20 -1.70 9.13 -1.93
C GLU A 20 -3.10 9.51 -1.46
N ARG A 21 -3.61 8.97 -0.34
CA ARG A 21 -4.87 9.44 0.26
C ARG A 21 -4.80 10.92 0.63
N HIS A 22 -3.71 11.34 1.25
CA HIS A 22 -3.51 12.74 1.59
C HIS A 22 -3.46 13.64 0.35
N ARG A 23 -2.81 13.20 -0.73
CA ARG A 23 -2.81 13.92 -2.01
C ARG A 23 -4.21 13.97 -2.63
N ALA A 24 -4.99 12.89 -2.58
CA ALA A 24 -6.37 12.87 -3.07
C ALA A 24 -7.25 13.87 -2.34
N GLU A 25 -7.15 13.93 -1.00
CA GLU A 25 -7.88 14.88 -0.16
C GLU A 25 -7.53 16.34 -0.45
N ASN A 26 -6.31 16.61 -0.89
CA ASN A 26 -5.80 17.97 -1.16
C ASN A 26 -5.72 18.30 -2.66
N ALA A 27 -6.18 17.40 -3.53
CA ALA A 27 -6.09 17.60 -4.96
C ALA A 27 -7.03 18.74 -5.41
N PRO A 28 -6.54 19.70 -6.20
CA PRO A 28 -7.35 20.82 -6.67
C PRO A 28 -8.42 20.41 -7.68
N LEU A 29 -8.25 19.27 -8.35
CA LEU A 29 -9.12 18.78 -9.40
C LEU A 29 -9.63 17.37 -9.07
N ALA A 30 -10.87 17.08 -9.47
CA ALA A 30 -11.51 15.80 -9.18
C ALA A 30 -10.84 14.61 -9.90
N ASP A 31 -10.33 14.81 -11.11
CA ASP A 31 -9.61 13.81 -11.88
C ASP A 31 -8.21 13.51 -11.29
N GLU A 32 -7.57 14.52 -10.71
CA GLU A 32 -6.33 14.35 -9.93
C GLU A 32 -6.60 13.58 -8.63
N ALA A 33 -7.69 13.92 -7.91
CA ALA A 33 -8.12 13.18 -6.72
C ALA A 33 -8.36 11.69 -7.03
N GLU A 34 -9.12 11.40 -8.10
CA GLU A 34 -9.42 10.03 -8.52
C GLU A 34 -8.15 9.24 -8.90
N GLN A 35 -7.15 9.90 -9.49
CA GLN A 35 -5.87 9.24 -9.78
C GLN A 35 -5.11 8.88 -8.51
N HIS A 36 -5.08 9.79 -7.52
CA HIS A 36 -4.46 9.53 -6.23
C HIS A 36 -5.20 8.43 -5.45
N ASP A 37 -6.53 8.43 -5.45
CA ASP A 37 -7.32 7.36 -4.84
C ASP A 37 -7.00 5.99 -5.43
N ARG A 38 -6.95 5.86 -6.77
CA ARG A 38 -6.57 4.60 -7.42
C ARG A 38 -5.16 4.13 -7.06
N ARG A 39 -4.22 5.07 -6.85
CA ARG A 39 -2.85 4.74 -6.40
C ARG A 39 -2.84 4.27 -4.93
N ALA A 40 -3.65 4.89 -4.07
CA ALA A 40 -3.83 4.46 -2.69
C ALA A 40 -4.43 3.06 -2.61
N GLU A 41 -5.47 2.77 -3.39
CA GLU A 41 -6.08 1.44 -3.49
C GLU A 41 -5.07 0.38 -3.94
N LYS A 42 -4.25 0.70 -4.95
CA LYS A 42 -3.18 -0.19 -5.40
C LYS A 42 -2.16 -0.48 -4.29
N ALA A 43 -1.76 0.53 -3.53
CA ALA A 43 -0.84 0.34 -2.41
C ALA A 43 -1.46 -0.54 -1.31
N ALA A 44 -2.74 -0.33 -0.98
CA ALA A 44 -3.48 -1.15 -0.03
C ALA A 44 -3.56 -2.63 -0.49
N TYR A 45 -3.84 -2.87 -1.77
CA TYR A 45 -3.85 -4.21 -2.34
C TYR A 45 -2.47 -4.90 -2.27
N LEU A 46 -1.39 -4.18 -2.62
CA LEU A 46 -0.04 -4.73 -2.52
C LEU A 46 0.34 -5.06 -1.08
N ARG A 47 -0.08 -4.22 -0.11
CA ARG A 47 0.11 -4.50 1.32
C ARG A 47 -0.54 -5.82 1.73
N GLU A 48 -1.78 -6.07 1.30
CA GLU A 48 -2.50 -7.31 1.56
C GLU A 48 -1.76 -8.53 0.98
N LYS A 49 -1.24 -8.43 -0.24
CA LYS A 49 -0.45 -9.52 -0.85
C LYS A 49 0.86 -9.81 -0.13
N LEU A 50 1.52 -8.79 0.40
CA LEU A 50 2.71 -8.97 1.25
C LEU A 50 2.33 -9.58 2.61
N GLU A 51 1.12 -9.37 3.11
CA GLU A 51 0.59 -10.04 4.29
C GLU A 51 0.31 -11.52 4.07
N GLU A 52 -0.35 -11.85 2.95
CA GLU A 52 -0.55 -13.24 2.52
C GLU A 52 0.79 -13.97 2.37
N ARG A 53 1.77 -13.36 1.70
CA ARG A 53 3.12 -13.93 1.55
C ARG A 53 3.80 -14.19 2.90
N ALA A 54 3.85 -13.19 3.78
CA ALA A 54 4.47 -13.35 5.08
C ALA A 54 3.76 -14.41 5.94
N LYS A 55 2.45 -14.60 5.77
CA LYS A 55 1.72 -15.70 6.41
C LYS A 55 2.18 -17.05 5.87
N ALA A 56 2.26 -17.21 4.55
CA ALA A 56 2.75 -18.44 3.94
C ALA A 56 4.17 -18.80 4.39
N GLU A 57 5.08 -17.81 4.45
CA GLU A 57 6.46 -17.97 4.93
C GLU A 57 6.56 -18.35 6.43
N ARG A 58 5.52 -18.10 7.23
CA ARG A 58 5.47 -18.54 8.63
C ARG A 58 4.95 -19.96 8.79
N GLU A 59 4.15 -20.42 7.84
CA GLU A 59 3.57 -21.76 7.81
C GLU A 59 4.50 -22.79 7.15
N THR A 60 5.63 -22.35 6.61
CA THR A 60 6.68 -23.18 5.99
C THR A 60 7.91 -23.24 6.90
#